data_AF-A0A3R1AKY1-F1
#
_entry.id   AF-A0A3R1AKY1-F1
#
_cell.length_a   1.000
_cell.length_b   1.000
_cell.length_c   1.000
_cell.angle_alpha   90.00
_cell.angle_beta   90.00
_cell.angle_gamma   90.00
#
_symmetry.space_group_name_H-M   'P 1'
#
loop_
_entity.id
_entity.type
_entity.pdbx_description
1 polymer ?
#
loop_
_entity_poly.entity_id
_entity_poly.type
_entity_poly.pdbx_seq_one_letter_code
_entity_poly.pdbx_strand_id
1 'polypeptide(L)' 'MTRKNDESLNLRQIKGCSVHIDAATNQRLKQYRIRFLKENPGKPLPGTAQIIRFAVNQWLNGDGKQ' A
#
# COMPACT_ATOMS: atom_id res chain seq x y z
N MET A 1 -4.91 -26.18 -19.77
CA MET A 1 -5.35 -24.78 -19.50
C MET A 1 -4.74 -24.37 -18.16
N THR A 2 -3.51 -23.86 -18.19
CA THR A 2 -2.71 -23.62 -16.98
C THR A 2 -3.09 -22.25 -16.42
N ARG A 3 -3.68 -22.24 -15.21
CA ARG A 3 -3.94 -21.00 -14.45
C ARG A 3 -2.61 -20.31 -14.24
N LYS A 4 -2.38 -19.18 -14.90
CA LYS A 4 -1.24 -18.30 -14.62
C LYS A 4 -1.48 -17.72 -13.23
N ASN A 5 -0.80 -18.27 -12.25
CA ASN A 5 -0.65 -17.65 -10.94
C ASN A 5 0.14 -16.35 -11.17
N ASP A 6 -0.59 -15.25 -11.33
CA ASP A 6 -0.04 -13.88 -11.34
C ASP A 6 0.36 -13.46 -9.91
N GLU A 7 1.10 -14.33 -9.21
CA GLU A 7 1.75 -14.02 -7.92
C GLU A 7 3.03 -13.20 -8.11
N SER A 8 3.23 -12.59 -9.29
CA SER A 8 4.36 -11.70 -9.56
C SER A 8 4.11 -10.27 -9.07
N LEU A 9 3.49 -10.10 -7.90
CA LEU A 9 3.16 -8.78 -7.36
C LEU A 9 4.38 -7.87 -7.16
N ASN A 10 5.63 -8.37 -7.23
CA ASN A 10 6.84 -7.54 -7.05
C ASN A 10 8.10 -7.98 -7.84
N LEU A 11 8.00 -8.79 -8.92
CA LEU A 11 9.20 -9.25 -9.67
C LEU A 11 9.61 -8.34 -10.84
N ARG A 12 8.86 -7.29 -11.14
CA ARG A 12 9.25 -6.30 -12.17
C ARG A 12 10.23 -5.28 -11.59
N GLN A 13 11.05 -4.69 -12.48
CA GLN A 13 11.97 -3.60 -12.19
C GLN A 13 11.39 -2.63 -11.15
N ILE A 14 12.12 -2.40 -10.05
CA ILE A 14 11.72 -1.46 -9.00
C ILE A 14 11.69 -0.06 -9.62
N LYS A 15 10.50 0.36 -10.07
CA LYS A 15 10.27 1.74 -10.49
C LYS A 15 10.08 2.57 -9.23
N GLY A 16 11.04 3.45 -8.95
CA GLY A 16 10.83 4.53 -7.99
C GLY A 16 9.73 5.47 -8.47
N CYS A 17 8.96 6.02 -7.55
CA CYS A 17 7.94 7.03 -7.84
C CYS A 17 8.00 8.10 -6.75
N SER A 18 7.87 9.36 -7.15
CA SER A 18 7.64 10.47 -6.24
C SER A 18 6.15 10.81 -6.26
N VAL A 19 5.56 10.98 -5.09
CA VAL A 19 4.15 11.37 -4.94
C VAL A 19 4.04 12.58 -4.04
N HIS A 20 3.21 13.53 -4.45
CA HIS A 20 2.86 14.68 -3.63
C HIS A 20 1.63 14.32 -2.80
N ILE A 21 1.72 14.52 -1.49
CA ILE A 21 0.62 14.28 -0.56
C ILE A 21 0.39 15.56 0.24
N ASP A 22 -0.87 15.98 0.31
CA ASP A 22 -1.25 17.16 1.07
C ASP A 22 -1.07 16.94 2.59
N ALA A 23 -1.03 18.04 3.34
CA ALA A 23 -0.77 18.01 4.77
C ALA A 23 -1.80 17.18 5.56
N ALA A 24 -3.08 17.27 5.19
CA ALA A 24 -4.16 16.58 5.88
C ALA A 24 -4.06 15.06 5.65
N THR A 25 -3.80 14.63 4.42
CA THR A 25 -3.60 13.22 4.10
C THR A 25 -2.35 12.67 4.79
N ASN A 26 -1.25 13.44 4.84
CA ASN A 26 -0.05 13.03 5.58
C ASN A 26 -0.32 12.86 7.09
N GLN A 27 -1.12 13.75 7.69
CA GLN A 27 -1.54 13.61 9.09
C GLN A 27 -2.36 12.32 9.32
N ARG A 28 -3.29 11.99 8.41
CA ARG A 28 -4.06 10.73 8.47
C ARG A 28 -3.16 9.49 8.36
N LEU A 29 -2.13 9.53 7.50
CA LEU A 29 -1.14 8.45 7.38
C LEU A 29 -0.37 8.23 8.69
N LYS A 30 0.02 9.31 9.37
CA LYS A 30 0.67 9.22 10.69
C LYS A 30 -0.27 8.62 11.75
N GLN A 31 -1.52 9.06 11.79
CA GLN A 31 -2.53 8.51 12.70
C GLN A 31 -2.79 7.03 12.45
N TYR A 32 -2.89 6.61 11.19
CA TYR A 32 -3.00 5.20 10.82
C TYR A 32 -1.84 4.38 11.38
N ARG A 33 -0.60 4.86 11.25
CA ARG A 33 0.58 4.15 11.78
C ARG A 33 0.53 4.01 13.30
N ILE A 34 0.12 5.05 14.02
CA ILE A 34 -0.07 5.00 15.48
C ILE A 34 -1.14 3.96 15.84
N ARG A 35 -2.26 3.94 15.12
CA ARG A 35 -3.34 2.96 15.34
C ARG A 35 -2.86 1.53 15.06
N PHE A 36 -2.12 1.33 13.96
CA PHE A 36 -1.57 0.02 13.60
C PHE A 36 -0.70 -0.58 14.70
N LEU A 37 0.15 0.23 15.34
CA LEU A 37 0.98 -0.21 16.48
C LEU A 37 0.15 -0.71 17.66
N LYS A 38 -0.98 -0.05 17.94
CA LYS A 38 -1.88 -0.44 19.04
C LYS A 38 -2.63 -1.73 18.71
N GLU A 39 -3.08 -1.87 17.47
CA GLU A 39 -3.89 -3.02 17.02
C GLU A 39 -3.04 -4.26 16.70
N ASN A 40 -1.76 -4.10 16.40
CA ASN A 40 -0.87 -5.17 15.95
C ASN A 40 0.46 -5.17 16.75
N PRO A 41 0.44 -5.49 18.05
CA PRO A 41 1.66 -5.55 18.85
C PRO A 41 2.65 -6.58 18.27
N GLY A 42 3.93 -6.22 18.20
CA GLY A 42 5.00 -7.08 17.70
C GLY A 42 5.10 -7.22 16.18
N LYS A 43 4.17 -6.65 15.40
CA LYS A 43 4.28 -6.62 13.94
C LYS A 43 5.12 -5.42 13.46
N PRO A 44 5.85 -5.55 12.34
CA PRO A 44 6.59 -4.43 11.77
C PRO A 44 5.62 -3.31 11.36
N LEU A 45 5.98 -2.08 11.72
CA LEU A 45 5.20 -0.90 11.36
C LEU A 45 5.37 -0.59 9.86
N PRO A 46 4.31 -0.56 9.06
CA PRO A 46 4.43 -0.20 7.65
C PRO A 46 4.93 1.23 7.48
N GLY A 47 5.86 1.41 6.54
CA GLY A 47 6.34 2.70 6.09
C GLY A 47 5.31 3.40 5.21
N THR A 48 5.39 4.73 5.12
CA THR A 48 4.46 5.55 4.34
C THR A 48 4.35 5.10 2.88
N ALA A 49 5.48 4.80 2.22
CA ALA A 49 5.49 4.31 0.85
C ALA A 49 4.78 2.96 0.68
N GLN A 50 4.86 2.07 1.68
CA GLN A 50 4.16 0.78 1.65
C GLN A 50 2.65 0.97 1.76
N ILE A 51 2.21 1.88 2.64
CA ILE A 51 0.80 2.23 2.81
C ILE A 51 0.25 2.82 1.50
N ILE A 52 0.99 3.74 0.86
CA ILE A 52 0.61 4.34 -0.42
C ILE A 52 0.52 3.27 -1.51
N ARG A 53 1.56 2.42 -1.64
CA ARG A 53 1.55 1.33 -2.62
C ARG A 53 0.35 0.40 -2.43
N PHE A 54 0.04 0.04 -1.18
CA PHE A 54 -1.11 -0.78 -0.86
C PHE A 54 -2.43 -0.10 -1.28
N ALA A 55 -2.61 1.18 -0.95
CA ALA A 55 -3.80 1.94 -1.33
C ALA A 55 -3.96 2.03 -2.85
N VAL A 56 -2.89 2.31 -3.59
CA VAL A 56 -2.90 2.34 -5.06
C VAL A 56 -3.26 0.97 -5.64
N ASN A 57 -2.66 -0.10 -5.11
CA ASN A 57 -2.99 -1.46 -5.56
C ASN A 57 -4.46 -1.81 -5.27
N GLN A 58 -4.99 -1.43 -4.11
CA GLN A 58 -6.41 -1.63 -3.79
C GLN A 58 -7.33 -0.88 -4.75
N TRP A 59 -6.98 0.37 -5.08
CA TRP A 59 -7.71 1.17 -6.05
C TRP A 59 -7.71 0.53 -7.45
N LEU A 60 -6.54 0.16 -7.96
CA LEU A 60 -6.39 -0.48 -9.27
C LEU A 60 -7.09 -1.85 -9.35
N ASN A 61 -7.09 -2.61 -8.25
CA ASN A 61 -7.77 -3.90 -8.17
C ASN A 61 -9.30 -3.77 -7.99
N GLY A 62 -9.78 -2.60 -7.53
CA GLY A 62 -11.19 -2.28 -7.30
C GLY A 62 -11.92 -1.73 -8.53
N ASP A 63 -11.21 -1.09 -9.47
CA ASP A 63 -11.79 -0.47 -10.67
C ASP A 63 -11.96 -1.44 -11.87
N GLY A 64 -11.77 -2.74 -11.66
CA GLY A 64 -12.01 -3.80 -12.67
C GLY A 64 -13.38 -4.49 -12.55
N LYS A 65 -14.28 -4.01 -11.70
CA LYS A 65 -15.64 -4.55 -11.50
C LYS A 65 -16.67 -3.44 -11.32
N GLN A 66 -16.76 -2.52 -12.28
CA GLN A 66 -17.98 -1.75 -12.52
C GLN A 66 -18.81 -2.45 -13.59
#